data_AF-A0A258LCL3-F1
#
_entry.id   AF-A0A258LCL3-F1
#
_cell.length_a   1.000
_cell.length_b   1.000
_cell.length_c   1.000
_cell.angle_alpha   90.00
_cell.angle_beta   90.00
_cell.angle_gamma   90.00
#
_symmetry.space_group_name_H-M   'P 1'
#
loop_
_entity.id
_entity.type
_entity.pdbx_description
1 polymer ?
#
loop_
_entity_poly.entity_id
_entity_poly.type
_entity_poly.pdbx_seq_one_letter_code
_entity_poly.pdbx_strand_id
1 'polypeptide(L)' 'MSDQLKQHRDQIDAIDTQILKLVNDRASHARHIGELKDDGVIYRPEREAQVLRRLTELNQGPLPAESVTNIFRSIMSN' A
#
# COMPACT_ATOMS: atom_id res chain seq x y z
N MET A 1 13.70 1.27 -29.53
CA MET A 1 13.68 1.66 -28.11
C MET A 1 15.12 1.84 -27.66
N SER A 2 15.47 2.88 -26.89
CA SER A 2 16.80 2.95 -26.29
C SER A 2 16.97 1.87 -25.22
N ASP A 3 18.16 1.29 -25.11
CA ASP A 3 18.44 0.23 -24.13
C ASP A 3 18.22 0.71 -22.68
N GLN A 4 18.49 1.99 -22.41
CA GLN A 4 18.21 2.62 -21.11
C GLN A 4 16.71 2.64 -20.77
N LEU A 5 15.84 2.91 -21.75
CA LEU A 5 14.40 2.90 -21.52
C LEU A 5 13.91 1.49 -21.19
N LYS A 6 14.46 0.47 -21.86
CA LYS A 6 14.13 -0.93 -21.57
C LYS A 6 14.56 -1.30 -20.15
N GLN A 7 15.78 -0.95 -19.75
CA GLN A 7 16.28 -1.22 -18.41
C GLN A 7 15.39 -0.62 -17.31
N HIS A 8 14.94 0.61 -17.48
CA HIS A 8 14.02 1.23 -16.51
C HIS A 8 12.66 0.54 -16.46
N ARG A 9 12.13 0.06 -17.58
CA ARG A 9 10.88 -0.71 -17.60
C ARG A 9 11.02 -2.06 -16.89
N ASP A 10 12.09 -2.78 -17.18
CA ASP A 10 12.36 -4.06 -16.53
C ASP A 10 12.49 -3.89 -15.00
N GLN A 11 13.06 -2.76 -14.55
CA GLN A 11 13.11 -2.41 -13.12
C GLN A 11 11.73 -2.09 -12.54
N ILE A 12 10.88 -1.36 -13.27
CA ILE A 12 9.50 -1.05 -12.85
C ILE A 12 8.70 -2.35 -12.72
N ASP A 13 8.75 -3.25 -13.70
CA ASP A 13 8.02 -4.52 -13.67
C ASP A 13 8.42 -5.39 -12.45
N ALA A 14 9.71 -5.38 -12.11
CA ALA A 14 10.22 -6.07 -10.92
C ALA A 14 9.73 -5.44 -9.62
N ILE A 15 9.62 -4.11 -9.56
CA ILE A 15 9.06 -3.37 -8.41
C ILE A 15 7.56 -3.65 -8.29
N ASP A 16 6.82 -3.62 -9.39
CA ASP A 16 5.37 -3.85 -9.41
C ASP A 16 5.02 -5.25 -8.90
N THR A 17 5.82 -6.26 -9.28
CA THR A 17 5.68 -7.63 -8.76
C THR A 17 5.86 -7.68 -7.23
N GLN A 18 6.83 -6.92 -6.70
CA GLN A 18 7.05 -6.84 -5.25
C GLN A 18 5.92 -6.09 -4.55
N ILE A 19 5.43 -4.99 -5.14
CA ILE A 19 4.28 -4.24 -4.61
C ILE A 19 3.06 -5.15 -4.52
N LEU A 20 2.74 -5.90 -5.58
CA LEU A 20 1.60 -6.82 -5.60
C LEU A 20 1.70 -7.86 -4.49
N LYS A 21 2.87 -8.46 -4.30
CA LYS A 21 3.11 -9.42 -3.22
C LYS A 21 2.86 -8.78 -1.84
N LEU A 22 3.46 -7.62 -1.58
CA LEU A 22 3.34 -6.93 -0.30
C LEU A 22 1.91 -6.47 -0.01
N VAL A 23 1.17 -6.03 -1.03
CA VAL A 23 -0.24 -5.65 -0.90
C VAL A 23 -1.10 -6.87 -0.56
N ASN A 24 -0.88 -8.02 -1.21
CA ASN A 24 -1.58 -9.26 -0.90
C ASN A 24 -1.27 -9.76 0.52
N ASP A 25 -0.01 -9.71 0.94
CA ASP A 25 0.41 -10.10 2.29
C ASP A 25 -0.27 -9.19 3.33
N ARG A 26 -0.30 -7.87 3.09
CA ARG A 26 -1.02 -6.90 3.93
C ARG A 26 -2.51 -7.21 4.01
N ALA A 27 -3.17 -7.49 2.89
CA ALA A 27 -4.59 -7.83 2.83
C ALA A 27 -4.90 -9.15 3.57
N SER A 28 -3.99 -10.13 3.49
CA SER A 28 -4.08 -11.37 4.27
C SER A 28 -4.08 -11.07 5.77
N HIS A 29 -3.15 -10.27 6.27
CA HIS A 29 -3.13 -9.87 7.67
C HIS A 29 -4.39 -9.09 8.10
N ALA A 30 -4.88 -8.18 7.25
CA ALA A 30 -6.12 -7.46 7.53
C ALA A 30 -7.32 -8.42 7.70
N ARG A 31 -7.43 -9.44 6.84
CA ARG A 31 -8.45 -10.50 6.95
C ARG A 31 -8.35 -11.28 8.25
N HIS A 32 -7.17 -11.78 8.60
CA HIS A 32 -6.97 -12.50 9.86
C HIS A 32 -7.31 -11.62 11.09
N ILE A 33 -6.98 -10.32 11.06
CA ILE A 33 -7.37 -9.39 12.13
C ILE A 33 -8.90 -9.25 12.21
N GLY A 34 -9.60 -9.25 11.07
CA GLY A 34 -11.06 -9.24 11.01
C GLY A 34 -11.66 -10.52 11.58
N GLU A 35 -11.13 -11.69 11.22
CA GLU A 35 -11.57 -13.00 11.74
C GLU A 35 -11.41 -13.13 13.26
N LEU A 36 -10.37 -12.51 13.83
CA LEU A 36 -10.15 -12.49 15.28
C LEU A 36 -11.10 -11.55 16.03
N LYS A 37 -11.78 -10.63 15.33
CA LYS A 37 -12.69 -9.64 15.92
C LYS A 37 -14.13 -10.02 15.58
N ASP A 38 -14.75 -10.76 16.49
CA ASP A 38 -16.15 -11.23 16.43
C ASP A 38 -17.20 -10.09 16.54
N ASP A 39 -16.79 -8.83 16.34
CA ASP A 39 -17.66 -7.64 16.43
C ASP A 39 -18.28 -7.23 15.09
N GLY A 40 -17.86 -7.87 13.98
CA GLY A 40 -18.35 -7.56 12.63
C GLY A 40 -17.94 -6.17 12.11
N VAL A 41 -17.15 -5.39 12.86
CA VAL A 41 -16.72 -4.04 12.49
C VAL A 41 -15.35 -4.09 11.86
N ILE A 42 -15.36 -4.37 10.55
CA ILE A 42 -14.16 -4.43 9.70
C ILE A 42 -13.57 -3.02 9.48
N TYR A 43 -14.41 -1.98 9.45
CA TYR A 43 -14.00 -0.60 9.16
C TYR A 43 -13.69 0.20 10.43
N ARG A 44 -12.44 0.68 10.55
CA ARG A 44 -11.99 1.51 11.69
C ARG A 44 -11.28 2.77 11.20
N PRO A 45 -12.01 3.89 10.99
CA PRO A 45 -11.48 5.10 10.36
C PRO A 45 -10.30 5.72 11.13
N GLU A 46 -10.32 5.64 12.46
CA GLU A 46 -9.20 6.09 13.30
C GLU A 46 -7.91 5.32 13.01
N ARG A 47 -8.02 4.00 12.79
CA ARG A 47 -6.87 3.17 12.49
C ARG A 47 -6.30 3.51 11.11
N GLU A 48 -7.16 3.76 10.12
CA GLU A 48 -6.74 4.20 8.79
C GLU A 48 -6.01 5.56 8.84
N ALA A 49 -6.57 6.54 9.56
CA ALA A 49 -5.95 7.86 9.73
C ALA A 49 -4.56 7.76 10.36
N GLN A 50 -4.39 6.90 11.36
CA GLN A 50 -3.08 6.64 11.98
C GLN A 50 -2.08 6.01 11.00
N VAL A 51 -2.52 5.05 10.18
CA VAL A 51 -1.66 4.42 9.15
C VAL A 51 -1.23 5.46 8.12
N LEU A 52 -2.16 6.24 7.59
CA LEU A 52 -1.89 7.25 6.58
C LEU A 52 -0.91 8.31 7.10
N ARG A 53 -1.14 8.84 8.31
CA ARG A 53 -0.23 9.81 8.94
C ARG A 53 1.19 9.26 9.07
N ARG A 54 1.31 8.04 9.61
CA ARG A 54 2.62 7.38 9.76
C ARG A 54 3.32 7.21 8.41
N LEU A 55 2.60 6.81 7.37
CA LEU A 55 3.19 6.59 6.04
C LEU A 55 3.60 7.91 5.38
N THR A 56 2.84 8.99 5.57
CA THR A 56 3.25 10.32 5.10
C THR A 56 4.48 10.84 5.83
N GLU A 57 4.61 10.58 7.13
CA GLU A 57 5.79 10.96 7.93
C GLU A 57 7.04 10.16 7.53
N LEU A 58 6.88 8.90 7.11
CA LEU A 58 7.98 8.04 6.65
C LEU A 58 8.36 8.23 5.18
N ASN A 59 7.55 8.95 4.39
CA ASN A 59 7.79 9.11 2.96
C ASN A 59 8.99 10.04 2.70
N GLN A 60 10.13 9.44 2.34
CA GLN A 60 11.33 10.14 1.88
C GLN A 60 11.46 10.13 0.35
N GLY A 61 10.45 9.60 -0.34
CA GLY A 61 10.43 9.45 -1.79
C GLY A 61 9.93 10.68 -2.54
N PRO A 62 9.94 10.63 -3.88
CA PRO A 62 9.56 11.76 -4.72
C PRO A 62 8.05 12.03 -4.78
N LEU A 63 7.23 11.15 -4.17
CA LEU A 63 5.77 11.30 -4.19
C LEU A 63 5.33 12.37 -3.18
N PRO A 64 4.38 13.25 -3.54
CA PRO A 64 3.79 14.15 -2.57
C PRO A 64 2.94 13.36 -1.55
N ALA A 65 2.78 13.91 -0.35
CA ALA A 65 2.04 13.26 0.74
C ALA A 65 0.60 12.88 0.35
N GLU A 66 -0.03 13.69 -0.50
CA GLU A 66 -1.37 13.41 -1.03
C GLU A 66 -1.40 12.13 -1.88
N SER A 67 -0.41 11.94 -2.77
CA SER A 67 -0.31 10.72 -3.59
C SER A 67 -0.10 9.49 -2.73
N VAL A 68 0.78 9.56 -1.72
CA VAL A 68 0.96 8.48 -0.75
C VAL A 68 -0.36 8.15 -0.06
N THR A 69 -1.08 9.17 0.40
CA THR A 69 -2.37 9.01 1.05
C THR A 69 -3.39 8.29 0.15
N ASN A 70 -3.48 8.69 -1.12
CA ASN A 70 -4.44 8.13 -2.06
C ASN A 70 -4.12 6.67 -2.41
N ILE A 71 -2.84 6.35 -2.63
CA ILE A 71 -2.39 4.97 -2.90
C ILE A 71 -2.75 4.05 -1.73
N PHE A 72 -2.38 4.44 -0.51
CA PHE A 72 -2.61 3.59 0.65
C PHE A 72 -4.07 3.51 1.07
N ARG A 73 -4.87 4.55 0.82
CA ARG A 73 -6.33 4.47 0.98
C ARG A 73 -6.92 3.44 0.02
N SER A 74 -6.53 3.46 -1.25
CA SER A 74 -6.96 2.46 -2.23
C SER A 74 -6.60 1.03 -1.77
N ILE A 75 -5.36 0.82 -1.30
CA ILE A 75 -4.92 -0.49 -0.77
C ILE A 75 -5.76 -0.95 0.44
N MET A 76 -6.30 -0.03 1.23
CA MET A 76 -7.17 -0.36 2.38
C MET A 76 -8.61 -0.65 2.00
N SER A 77 -9.10 -0.10 0.88
CA SER A 77 -10.49 -0.21 0.44
C SER A 77 -10.80 -1.41 -0.47
N ASN A 78 -9.82 -2.30 -0.71
CA ASN A 78 -9.97 -3.51 -1.52
C ASN A 78 -10.02 -4.79 -0.69
#